data_AF-A0A7I8EPY9-F1
#
_entry.id   AF-A0A7I8EPY9-F1
#
_cell.length_a   1.000
_cell.length_b   1.000
_cell.length_c   1.000
_cell.angle_alpha   90.00
_cell.angle_beta   90.00
_cell.angle_gamma   90.00
#
_symmetry.space_group_name_H-M   'P 1'
#
loop_
_entity.id
_entity.type
_entity.pdbx_description
1 polymer ?
#
loop_
_entity_poly.entity_id
_entity_poly.type
_entity_poly.pdbx_seq_one_letter_code
_entity_poly.pdbx_strand_id
1 'polypeptide(L)'
;MPADIVSDVAPLVPEARLIVQRIVQLYWEQFGAQIVGILVHGSALKGGYISGCSDIDFQIYVEPGVLDELGGPPLEQALAIGRAQATLDIAPFQYIQAYVMAVRTHNERFKDFVGPIAGAYHMVYGHLPIPEATDVQLLAGAHKTLERVPLWLSETKQRLLEHGGGRVERSTRWLCTVVWPVLYSVIVLQSEPMGVAPSEIWRMPKTAVLAMLPRQEMRGRLIWRFYQCVLEYYSADEQKIEGALVVIEQGVLFLQAAMQWYAGYCQQENS
;
A
#
# COMPACT_ATOMS: atom_id res chain seq x y z
N MET A 1 33.73 -11.20 -1.41
CA MET A 1 32.32 -10.75 -1.37
C MET A 1 31.79 -10.87 -2.78
N PRO A 2 30.61 -11.49 -3.02
CA PRO A 2 30.02 -11.45 -4.35
C PRO A 2 29.79 -9.98 -4.72
N ALA A 3 29.97 -9.65 -6.00
CA ALA A 3 29.84 -8.29 -6.52
C ALA A 3 28.55 -7.62 -5.99
N ASP A 4 28.65 -6.33 -5.63
CA ASP A 4 27.50 -5.52 -5.25
C ASP A 4 26.38 -5.73 -6.26
N ILE A 5 25.24 -6.23 -5.81
CA ILE A 5 24.07 -6.38 -6.66
C ILE A 5 23.72 -4.97 -7.12
N VAL A 6 23.81 -4.75 -8.42
CA VAL A 6 23.38 -3.49 -9.01
C VAL A 6 21.87 -3.41 -8.82
N SER A 7 21.45 -2.53 -7.92
CA SER A 7 20.05 -2.18 -7.70
C SER A 7 19.80 -0.79 -8.24
N ASP A 8 18.82 -0.67 -9.14
CA ASP A 8 18.35 0.63 -9.58
C ASP A 8 17.41 1.21 -8.53
N VAL A 9 17.90 2.20 -7.79
CA VAL A 9 17.12 2.91 -6.78
C VAL A 9 17.01 4.40 -7.09
N ALA A 10 17.56 4.85 -8.23
CA ALA A 10 17.55 6.26 -8.59
C ALA A 10 16.14 6.86 -8.68
N PRO A 11 15.11 6.13 -9.16
CA PRO A 11 13.73 6.64 -9.22
C PRO A 11 13.04 6.81 -7.86
N LEU A 12 13.59 6.26 -6.78
CA LEU A 12 13.00 6.34 -5.45
C LEU A 12 13.25 7.70 -4.79
N VAL A 13 12.40 8.05 -3.81
CA VAL A 13 12.65 9.21 -2.95
C VAL A 13 14.02 9.04 -2.25
N PRO A 14 14.81 10.13 -2.09
CA PRO A 14 16.17 10.03 -1.57
C PRO A 14 16.31 9.23 -0.27
N GLU A 15 15.36 9.41 0.65
CA GLU A 15 15.33 8.79 1.96
C GLU A 15 15.15 7.26 1.89
N ALA A 16 14.54 6.73 0.82
CA ALA A 16 14.33 5.30 0.66
C ALA A 16 15.52 4.57 0.04
N ARG A 17 16.44 5.27 -0.66
CA ARG A 17 17.42 4.64 -1.55
C ARG A 17 18.36 3.69 -0.83
N LEU A 18 19.02 4.16 0.23
CA LEU A 18 19.95 3.33 1.01
C LEU A 18 19.24 2.18 1.72
N ILE A 19 18.03 2.42 2.23
CA ILE A 19 17.21 1.40 2.89
C ILE A 19 16.87 0.30 1.89
N VAL A 20 16.38 0.67 0.70
CA VAL A 20 16.02 -0.28 -0.36
C VAL A 20 17.24 -1.07 -0.84
N GLN A 21 18.39 -0.42 -1.06
CA GLN A 21 19.63 -1.12 -1.42
C GLN A 21 19.99 -2.19 -0.40
N ARG A 22 19.92 -1.84 0.90
CA ARG A 22 20.26 -2.78 1.97
C ARG A 22 19.25 -3.91 2.10
N ILE A 23 17.97 -3.64 1.90
CA ILE A 23 16.90 -4.65 1.90
C ILE A 23 17.02 -5.59 0.70
N VAL A 24 17.32 -5.08 -0.50
CA VAL A 24 17.58 -5.90 -1.69
C VAL A 24 18.76 -6.83 -1.46
N GLN A 25 19.85 -6.31 -0.89
CA GLN A 25 21.01 -7.13 -0.52
C GLN A 25 20.65 -8.22 0.48
N LEU A 26 19.87 -7.87 1.52
CA LEU A 26 19.39 -8.84 2.51
C LEU A 26 18.57 -9.94 1.84
N TYR A 27 17.61 -9.62 0.99
CA TYR A 27 16.82 -10.64 0.30
C TYR A 27 17.69 -11.53 -0.59
N TRP A 28 18.68 -10.97 -1.27
CA TRP A 28 19.61 -11.77 -2.06
C TRP A 28 20.50 -12.67 -1.21
N GLU A 29 20.96 -12.23 -0.04
CA GLU A 29 21.71 -13.10 0.88
C GLU A 29 20.86 -14.32 1.32
N GLN A 30 19.53 -14.18 1.33
CA GLN A 30 18.61 -15.22 1.76
C GLN A 30 18.15 -16.13 0.61
N PHE A 31 17.76 -15.56 -0.53
CA PHE A 31 17.21 -16.31 -1.67
C PHE A 31 18.22 -16.55 -2.80
N GLY A 32 19.29 -15.74 -2.88
CA GLY A 32 20.33 -15.83 -3.88
C GLY A 32 19.80 -15.76 -5.31
N ALA A 33 20.39 -16.58 -6.18
CA ALA A 33 20.03 -16.66 -7.60
C ALA A 33 18.60 -17.16 -7.88
N GLN A 34 17.84 -17.53 -6.85
CA GLN A 34 16.43 -17.91 -6.98
C GLN A 34 15.50 -16.70 -7.05
N ILE A 35 16.02 -15.47 -6.86
CA ILE A 35 15.24 -14.24 -7.09
C ILE A 35 15.13 -13.97 -8.59
N VAL A 36 13.89 -13.86 -9.06
CA VAL A 36 13.55 -13.50 -10.44
C VAL A 36 13.44 -11.98 -10.60
N GLY A 37 12.86 -11.31 -9.60
CA GLY A 37 12.75 -9.86 -9.59
C GLY A 37 12.31 -9.30 -8.25
N ILE A 38 12.73 -8.08 -7.94
CA ILE A 38 12.25 -7.32 -6.79
C ILE A 38 11.73 -5.99 -7.32
N LEU A 39 10.49 -5.66 -6.97
CA LEU A 39 9.95 -4.33 -7.19
C LEU A 39 9.68 -3.61 -5.88
N VAL A 40 9.72 -2.29 -5.97
CA VAL A 40 9.25 -1.35 -4.95
C VAL A 40 8.04 -0.60 -5.49
N HIS A 41 7.04 -0.39 -4.66
CA HIS A 41 5.87 0.42 -4.99
C HIS A 41 5.49 1.36 -3.83
N GLY A 42 4.33 2.01 -3.95
CA GLY A 42 3.81 2.87 -2.88
C GLY A 42 4.52 4.21 -2.79
N SER A 43 4.51 4.82 -1.61
CA SER A 43 4.98 6.20 -1.43
C SER A 43 6.50 6.38 -1.48
N ALA A 44 7.28 5.32 -1.28
CA ALA A 44 8.74 5.37 -1.45
C ALA A 44 9.15 5.61 -2.92
N LEU A 45 8.28 5.23 -3.87
CA LEU A 45 8.46 5.51 -5.29
C LEU A 45 7.70 6.75 -5.72
N LYS A 46 6.39 6.79 -5.47
CA LYS A 46 5.49 7.84 -5.98
C LYS A 46 5.68 9.21 -5.30
N GLY A 47 6.39 9.25 -4.19
CA GLY A 47 6.45 10.41 -3.29
C GLY A 47 5.20 10.55 -2.43
N GLY A 48 5.14 11.63 -1.65
CA GLY A 48 4.06 11.86 -0.69
C GLY A 48 4.02 10.79 0.42
N TYR A 49 5.19 10.32 0.85
CA TYR A 49 5.31 9.54 2.08
C TYR A 49 5.06 10.46 3.28
N ILE A 50 4.55 9.86 4.36
CA ILE A 50 4.33 10.52 5.64
C ILE A 50 5.32 9.89 6.62
N SER A 51 6.25 10.69 7.15
CA SER A 51 7.26 10.26 8.12
C SER A 51 6.60 9.59 9.32
N GLY A 52 7.17 8.48 9.82
CA GLY A 52 6.63 7.69 10.94
C GLY A 52 5.33 6.94 10.64
N CYS A 53 4.77 7.08 9.44
CA CYS A 53 3.54 6.39 9.03
C CYS A 53 3.79 5.46 7.84
N SER A 54 4.38 5.97 6.76
CA SER A 54 4.51 5.23 5.51
C SER A 54 5.49 4.07 5.61
N ASP A 55 5.21 3.02 4.88
CA ASP A 55 6.05 1.86 4.65
C ASP A 55 6.87 2.01 3.36
N ILE A 56 7.86 1.12 3.23
CA ILE A 56 8.46 0.76 1.95
C ILE A 56 7.87 -0.58 1.55
N ASP A 57 7.10 -0.58 0.46
CA ASP A 57 6.44 -1.77 -0.05
C ASP A 57 7.32 -2.49 -1.08
N PHE A 58 7.53 -3.78 -0.85
CA PHE A 58 8.23 -4.69 -1.73
C PHE A 58 7.31 -5.80 -2.22
N GLN A 59 7.53 -6.19 -3.48
CA GLN A 59 7.08 -7.47 -3.98
C GLN A 59 8.29 -8.21 -4.57
N ILE A 60 8.49 -9.43 -4.12
CA ILE A 60 9.67 -10.25 -4.43
C ILE A 60 9.16 -11.47 -5.19
N TYR A 61 9.65 -11.62 -6.42
CA TYR A 61 9.39 -12.79 -7.24
C TYR A 61 10.56 -13.75 -7.15
N VAL A 62 10.26 -15.00 -6.83
CA VAL A 62 11.25 -16.09 -6.69
C VAL A 62 10.88 -17.26 -7.59
N GLU A 63 11.84 -18.12 -7.91
CA GLU A 63 11.62 -19.32 -8.72
C GLU A 63 10.56 -20.26 -8.09
N PRO A 64 9.91 -21.12 -8.89
CA PRO A 64 9.08 -22.20 -8.36
C PRO A 64 9.90 -23.11 -7.42
N GLY A 65 9.34 -23.46 -6.27
CA GLY A 65 9.97 -24.35 -5.29
C GLY A 65 10.77 -23.66 -4.18
N VAL A 66 10.90 -22.33 -4.22
CA VAL A 66 11.49 -21.54 -3.11
C VAL A 66 10.54 -21.42 -1.92
N LEU A 67 9.24 -21.36 -2.20
CA LEU A 67 8.20 -21.23 -1.18
C LEU A 67 7.67 -22.61 -0.77
N ASP A 68 7.22 -22.71 0.47
CA ASP A 68 6.57 -23.90 1.02
C ASP A 68 5.16 -24.11 0.44
N GLU A 69 4.51 -25.19 0.86
CA GLU A 69 3.15 -25.54 0.43
C GLU A 69 2.08 -24.50 0.83
N LEU A 70 2.36 -23.67 1.84
CA LEU A 70 1.50 -22.57 2.28
C LEU A 70 1.80 -21.27 1.50
N GLY A 71 2.77 -21.30 0.58
CA GLY A 71 3.19 -20.18 -0.25
C GLY A 71 3.99 -19.13 0.50
N GLY A 72 4.65 -19.49 1.60
CA GLY A 72 5.59 -18.63 2.33
C GLY A 72 7.04 -19.11 2.18
N PRO A 73 8.04 -18.27 2.51
CA PRO A 73 9.40 -18.77 2.65
C PRO A 73 9.49 -19.77 3.82
N PRO A 74 10.37 -20.78 3.76
CA PRO A 74 10.64 -21.67 4.89
C PRO A 74 10.87 -20.90 6.19
N LEU A 75 10.33 -21.42 7.31
CA LEU A 75 10.35 -20.71 8.60
C LEU A 75 11.75 -20.23 9.01
N GLU A 76 12.77 -21.06 8.82
CA GLU A 76 14.16 -20.70 9.15
C GLU A 76 14.62 -19.45 8.37
N GLN A 77 14.30 -19.41 7.08
CA GLN A 77 14.61 -18.28 6.20
C GLN A 77 13.79 -17.04 6.61
N ALA A 78 12.50 -17.20 6.93
CA ALA A 78 11.66 -16.11 7.43
C ALA A 78 12.21 -15.52 8.74
N LEU A 79 12.67 -16.36 9.66
CA LEU A 79 13.30 -15.94 10.91
C LEU A 79 14.63 -15.23 10.67
N ALA A 80 15.45 -15.71 9.73
CA ALA A 80 16.70 -15.06 9.35
C ALA A 80 16.46 -13.66 8.76
N ILE A 81 15.50 -13.54 7.84
CA ILE A 81 15.06 -12.26 7.28
C ILE A 81 14.59 -11.32 8.40
N GLY A 82 13.71 -11.79 9.28
CA GLY A 82 13.16 -10.97 10.37
C GLY A 82 14.24 -10.45 11.33
N ARG A 83 15.22 -11.30 11.68
CA ARG A 83 16.36 -10.87 12.51
C ARG A 83 17.22 -9.82 11.82
N ALA A 84 17.51 -10.01 10.53
CA ALA A 84 18.32 -9.08 9.77
C ALA A 84 17.61 -7.72 9.60
N GLN A 85 16.31 -7.73 9.29
CA GLN A 85 15.50 -6.52 9.19
C GLN A 85 15.42 -5.74 10.51
N ALA A 86 15.35 -6.43 11.65
CA ALA A 86 15.31 -5.79 12.96
C ALA A 86 16.56 -4.97 13.31
N THR A 87 17.67 -5.14 12.56
CA THR A 87 18.91 -4.38 12.76
C THR A 87 19.02 -3.13 11.90
N LEU A 88 18.07 -2.92 10.98
CA LEU A 88 18.11 -1.81 10.04
C LEU A 88 17.46 -0.56 10.62
N ASP A 89 18.12 0.58 10.46
CA ASP A 89 17.46 1.86 10.57
C ASP A 89 16.65 2.12 9.30
N ILE A 90 15.34 2.20 9.46
CA ILE A 90 14.40 2.41 8.36
C ILE A 90 13.75 3.79 8.40
N ALA A 91 14.17 4.66 9.32
CA ALA A 91 13.68 6.04 9.36
C ALA A 91 13.94 6.76 8.03
N PRO A 92 13.01 7.61 7.55
CA PRO A 92 11.78 8.07 8.21
C PRO A 92 10.56 7.14 8.00
N PHE A 93 10.74 5.96 7.40
CA PHE A 93 9.66 5.00 7.21
C PHE A 93 9.41 4.20 8.48
N GLN A 94 8.18 3.73 8.63
CA GLN A 94 7.78 2.99 9.83
C GLN A 94 7.92 1.48 9.67
N TYR A 95 7.79 0.97 8.44
CA TYR A 95 7.81 -0.48 8.18
C TYR A 95 8.47 -0.80 6.84
N ILE A 96 9.05 -2.00 6.78
CA ILE A 96 9.29 -2.72 5.54
C ILE A 96 8.14 -3.70 5.37
N GLN A 97 7.36 -3.53 4.30
CA GLN A 97 6.28 -4.45 3.95
C GLN A 97 6.72 -5.25 2.73
N ALA A 98 6.71 -6.57 2.80
CA ALA A 98 7.18 -7.40 1.71
C ALA A 98 6.26 -8.59 1.46
N TYR A 99 5.95 -8.81 0.18
CA TYR A 99 5.22 -9.97 -0.30
C TYR A 99 6.13 -10.82 -1.18
N VAL A 100 6.47 -12.02 -0.71
CA VAL A 100 7.23 -13.00 -1.51
C VAL A 100 6.25 -13.85 -2.30
N MET A 101 6.51 -14.01 -3.59
CA MET A 101 5.65 -14.74 -4.52
C MET A 101 6.51 -15.62 -5.43
N ALA A 102 6.13 -16.88 -5.59
CA ALA A 102 6.73 -17.71 -6.62
C ALA A 102 6.26 -17.25 -8.00
N VAL A 103 7.15 -17.24 -8.99
CA VAL A 103 6.78 -17.07 -10.40
C VAL A 103 5.78 -18.16 -10.73
N ARG A 104 4.64 -17.72 -11.27
CA ARG A 104 3.41 -18.52 -11.36
C ARG A 104 3.69 -19.91 -11.96
N THR A 105 3.57 -20.94 -11.13
CA THR A 105 2.83 -22.13 -11.56
C THR A 105 1.36 -21.78 -11.39
N HIS A 106 0.52 -21.98 -12.42
CA HIS A 106 -0.90 -21.64 -12.38
C HIS A 106 -1.64 -22.38 -11.23
N ASN A 107 -1.69 -21.80 -10.03
CA ASN A 107 -2.49 -22.32 -8.92
C ASN A 107 -3.67 -21.39 -8.60
N GLU A 108 -4.71 -21.94 -7.98
CA GLU A 108 -6.00 -21.27 -7.77
C GLU A 108 -5.89 -19.96 -6.97
N ARG A 109 -4.87 -19.83 -6.11
CA ARG A 109 -4.63 -18.66 -5.26
C ARG A 109 -4.38 -17.38 -6.08
N PHE A 110 -3.94 -17.51 -7.33
CA PHE A 110 -3.58 -16.37 -8.18
C PHE A 110 -4.51 -16.15 -9.38
N LYS A 111 -5.65 -16.87 -9.44
CA LYS A 111 -6.60 -16.77 -10.56
C LYS A 111 -7.14 -15.35 -10.74
N ASP A 112 -7.39 -14.65 -9.64
CA ASP A 112 -7.89 -13.26 -9.64
C ASP A 112 -6.80 -12.23 -9.30
N PHE A 113 -5.52 -12.64 -9.33
CA PHE A 113 -4.43 -11.73 -9.00
C PHE A 113 -4.24 -10.70 -10.10
N VAL A 114 -4.43 -9.43 -9.72
CA VAL A 114 -4.14 -8.25 -10.54
C VAL A 114 -2.67 -7.91 -10.41
N GLY A 115 -1.97 -7.77 -11.55
CA GLY A 115 -0.55 -7.47 -11.60
C GLY A 115 -0.18 -6.09 -11.05
N PRO A 116 1.12 -5.76 -10.98
CA PRO A 116 1.57 -4.41 -10.69
C PRO A 116 1.04 -3.41 -11.71
N ILE A 117 0.78 -2.18 -11.28
CA ILE A 117 0.22 -1.14 -12.15
C ILE A 117 1.36 -0.42 -12.86
N ALA A 118 1.33 -0.40 -14.19
CA ALA A 118 2.34 0.26 -15.01
C ALA A 118 2.66 1.67 -14.50
N GLY A 119 3.95 1.93 -14.26
CA GLY A 119 4.45 3.21 -13.77
C GLY A 119 4.14 3.56 -12.30
N ALA A 120 3.48 2.67 -11.55
CA ALA A 120 3.25 2.82 -10.10
C ALA A 120 4.15 1.89 -9.25
N TYR A 121 5.08 1.19 -9.91
CA TYR A 121 6.14 0.39 -9.31
C TYR A 121 7.46 0.63 -10.06
N HIS A 122 8.57 0.18 -9.47
CA HIS A 122 9.87 0.17 -10.10
C HIS A 122 10.60 -1.14 -9.78
N MET A 123 11.15 -1.80 -10.81
CA MET A 123 12.00 -2.98 -10.64
C MET A 123 13.37 -2.52 -10.13
N VAL A 124 13.66 -2.80 -8.86
CA VAL A 124 14.97 -2.50 -8.26
C VAL A 124 15.98 -3.61 -8.53
N TYR A 125 15.51 -4.80 -8.92
CA TYR A 125 16.33 -5.93 -9.34
C TYR A 125 15.55 -6.86 -10.28
N GLY A 126 16.24 -7.46 -11.25
CA GLY A 126 15.67 -8.49 -12.13
C GLY A 126 14.61 -7.96 -13.09
N HIS A 127 13.58 -8.76 -13.37
CA HIS A 127 12.49 -8.41 -14.29
C HIS A 127 11.11 -8.77 -13.70
N LEU A 128 10.05 -8.17 -14.26
CA LEU A 128 8.68 -8.48 -13.86
C LEU A 128 8.23 -9.78 -14.55
N PRO A 129 7.90 -10.85 -13.81
CA PRO A 129 7.58 -12.16 -14.41
C PRO A 129 6.07 -12.37 -14.66
N ILE A 130 5.26 -11.33 -14.48
CA ILE A 130 3.80 -11.38 -14.65
C ILE A 130 3.32 -10.15 -15.43
N PRO A 131 2.16 -10.22 -16.11
CA PRO A 131 1.61 -9.05 -16.80
C PRO A 131 1.22 -7.96 -15.79
N GLU A 132 1.35 -6.71 -16.23
CA GLU A 132 0.84 -5.54 -15.50
C GLU A 132 -0.69 -5.53 -15.46
N ALA A 133 -1.25 -4.78 -14.51
CA ALA A 133 -2.69 -4.56 -14.41
C ALA A 133 -3.21 -3.76 -15.61
N THR A 134 -4.36 -4.18 -16.13
CA THR A 134 -5.13 -3.43 -17.13
C THR A 134 -6.09 -2.44 -16.47
N ASP A 135 -6.44 -1.36 -17.16
CA ASP A 135 -7.41 -0.38 -16.66
C ASP A 135 -8.77 -1.02 -16.31
N VAL A 136 -9.20 -2.03 -17.08
CA VAL A 136 -10.43 -2.81 -16.79
C VAL A 136 -10.33 -3.53 -15.45
N GLN A 137 -9.19 -4.13 -15.13
CA GLN A 137 -8.96 -4.76 -13.83
C GLN A 137 -8.91 -3.73 -12.70
N LEU A 138 -8.38 -2.53 -12.95
CA LEU A 138 -8.35 -1.45 -11.96
C LEU A 138 -9.73 -0.90 -11.66
N LEU A 139 -10.59 -0.74 -12.67
CA LEU A 139 -12.00 -0.38 -12.51
C LEU A 139 -12.73 -1.45 -11.69
N ALA A 140 -12.62 -2.73 -12.06
CA ALA A 140 -13.21 -3.82 -11.30
C ALA A 140 -12.68 -3.89 -9.85
N GLY A 141 -11.40 -3.61 -9.65
CA GLY A 141 -10.77 -3.51 -8.34
C GLY A 141 -11.30 -2.35 -7.48
N ALA A 142 -11.64 -1.22 -8.11
CA ALA A 142 -12.23 -0.06 -7.44
C ALA A 142 -13.63 -0.36 -6.89
N HIS A 143 -14.48 -1.03 -7.67
CA HIS A 143 -15.78 -1.54 -7.19
C HIS A 143 -15.60 -2.47 -5.99
N LYS A 144 -14.76 -3.51 -6.12
CA LYS A 144 -14.47 -4.46 -5.04
C LYS A 144 -13.95 -3.78 -3.78
N THR A 145 -13.16 -2.72 -3.93
CA THR A 145 -12.65 -1.93 -2.79
C THR A 145 -13.78 -1.21 -2.07
N LEU A 146 -14.68 -0.54 -2.80
CA LEU A 146 -15.80 0.20 -2.23
C LEU A 146 -16.87 -0.72 -1.60
N GLU A 147 -17.10 -1.89 -2.19
CA GLU A 147 -17.97 -2.93 -1.64
C GLU A 147 -17.51 -3.47 -0.27
N ARG A 148 -16.20 -3.38 0.02
CA ARG A 148 -15.62 -3.82 1.31
C ARG A 148 -15.68 -2.77 2.41
N VAL A 149 -16.02 -1.52 2.10
CA VAL A 149 -16.10 -0.43 3.08
C VAL A 149 -17.00 -0.75 4.29
N PRO A 150 -18.20 -1.34 4.14
CA PRO A 150 -19.04 -1.72 5.28
C PRO A 150 -18.34 -2.67 6.26
N LEU A 151 -17.58 -3.64 5.74
CA LEU A 151 -16.80 -4.57 6.55
C LEU A 151 -15.72 -3.83 7.34
N TRP A 152 -14.93 -2.98 6.68
CA TRP A 152 -13.89 -2.20 7.34
C TRP A 152 -14.44 -1.26 8.41
N LEU A 153 -15.58 -0.61 8.16
CA LEU A 153 -16.26 0.22 9.17
C LEU A 153 -16.65 -0.59 10.42
N SER A 154 -17.07 -1.84 10.24
CA SER A 154 -17.35 -2.76 11.36
C SER A 154 -16.06 -3.16 12.10
N GLU A 155 -15.01 -3.53 11.36
CA GLU A 155 -13.71 -3.90 11.92
C GLU A 155 -13.07 -2.75 12.71
N THR A 156 -13.13 -1.50 12.22
CA THR A 156 -12.62 -0.33 12.94
C THR A 156 -13.27 -0.19 14.31
N LYS A 157 -14.60 -0.33 14.39
CA LYS A 157 -15.34 -0.24 15.66
C LYS A 157 -14.94 -1.35 16.62
N GLN A 158 -14.75 -2.57 16.14
CA GLN A 158 -14.32 -3.69 16.97
C GLN A 158 -12.89 -3.47 17.51
N ARG A 159 -11.96 -3.01 16.68
CA ARG A 159 -10.58 -2.72 17.08
C ARG A 159 -10.48 -1.65 18.18
N LEU A 160 -11.37 -0.66 18.18
CA LEU A 160 -11.43 0.39 19.20
C LEU A 160 -11.86 -0.12 20.59
N LEU A 161 -12.42 -1.32 20.69
CA LEU A 161 -12.75 -1.95 21.97
C LEU A 161 -11.53 -2.61 22.64
N GLU A 162 -10.41 -2.72 21.92
CA GLU A 162 -9.18 -3.31 22.42
C GLU A 162 -8.22 -2.25 22.98
N HIS A 163 -7.48 -2.57 24.04
CA HIS A 163 -6.51 -1.66 24.67
C HIS A 163 -5.15 -2.34 24.93
N GLY A 164 -4.10 -1.52 25.12
CA GLY A 164 -2.73 -1.94 25.46
C GLY A 164 -1.87 -2.33 24.25
N GLY A 165 -0.55 -2.42 24.45
CA GLY A 165 0.40 -2.97 23.47
C GLY A 165 0.37 -2.30 22.08
N GLY A 166 0.26 -0.98 22.03
CA GLY A 166 0.29 -0.22 20.77
C GLY A 166 -0.91 -0.47 19.84
N ARG A 167 -2.05 -0.96 20.35
CA ARG A 167 -3.20 -1.35 19.52
C ARG A 167 -3.88 -0.16 18.83
N VAL A 168 -3.96 0.98 19.50
CA VAL A 168 -4.60 2.18 18.93
C VAL A 168 -3.74 2.70 17.78
N GLU A 169 -2.43 2.77 17.97
CA GLU A 169 -1.42 3.17 16.98
C GLU A 169 -1.45 2.25 15.76
N ARG A 170 -1.52 0.92 15.99
CA ARG A 170 -1.71 -0.06 14.92
C ARG A 170 -3.05 0.10 14.20
N SER A 171 -4.11 0.44 14.92
CA SER A 171 -5.44 0.67 14.34
C SER A 171 -5.48 1.94 13.49
N THR A 172 -4.86 3.02 13.95
CA THR A 172 -4.64 4.25 13.18
C THR A 172 -3.89 3.95 11.89
N ARG A 173 -2.78 3.21 12.00
CA ARG A 173 -1.98 2.82 10.84
C ARG A 173 -2.72 1.93 9.86
N TRP A 174 -3.46 0.95 10.37
CA TRP A 174 -4.30 0.09 9.55
C TRP A 174 -5.40 0.90 8.85
N LEU A 175 -6.02 1.88 9.52
CA LEU A 175 -7.02 2.72 8.88
C LEU A 175 -6.42 3.52 7.70
N CYS A 176 -5.17 3.98 7.81
CA CYS A 176 -4.47 4.58 6.67
C CYS A 176 -4.36 3.62 5.47
N THR A 177 -4.14 2.31 5.66
CA THR A 177 -4.12 1.33 4.55
C THR A 177 -5.48 1.07 3.94
N VAL A 178 -6.56 1.49 4.61
CA VAL A 178 -7.93 1.36 4.12
C VAL A 178 -8.37 2.64 3.41
N VAL A 179 -8.16 3.80 4.03
CA VAL A 179 -8.63 5.09 3.51
C VAL A 179 -7.96 5.46 2.18
N TRP A 180 -6.64 5.22 2.03
CA TRP A 180 -5.97 5.58 0.79
C TRP A 180 -6.46 4.77 -0.42
N PRO A 181 -6.54 3.42 -0.39
CA PRO A 181 -7.14 2.68 -1.50
C PRO A 181 -8.59 3.07 -1.80
N VAL A 182 -9.40 3.40 -0.79
CA VAL A 182 -10.77 3.89 -1.00
C VAL A 182 -10.78 5.23 -1.73
N LEU A 183 -9.92 6.18 -1.37
CA LEU A 183 -9.76 7.44 -2.10
C LEU A 183 -9.41 7.19 -3.57
N TYR A 184 -8.40 6.35 -3.85
CA TYR A 184 -8.00 6.04 -5.22
C TYR A 184 -9.13 5.38 -6.00
N SER A 185 -9.87 4.46 -5.37
CA SER A 185 -11.01 3.77 -5.99
C SER A 185 -12.15 4.71 -6.33
N VAL A 186 -12.46 5.66 -5.45
CA VAL A 186 -13.45 6.72 -5.73
C VAL A 186 -13.03 7.52 -6.96
N ILE A 187 -11.77 7.95 -7.04
CA ILE A 187 -11.27 8.74 -8.17
C ILE A 187 -11.26 7.92 -9.46
N VAL A 188 -10.89 6.64 -9.41
CA VAL A 188 -10.93 5.72 -10.56
C VAL A 188 -12.34 5.61 -11.13
N LEU A 189 -13.37 5.44 -10.29
CA LEU A 189 -14.75 5.37 -10.76
C LEU A 189 -15.29 6.71 -11.27
N GLN A 190 -14.67 7.83 -10.88
CA GLN A 190 -14.99 9.16 -11.37
C GLN A 190 -14.15 9.58 -12.60
N SER A 191 -13.23 8.72 -13.08
CA SER A 191 -12.19 9.15 -14.01
C SER A 191 -12.64 9.28 -15.45
N GLU A 192 -13.69 8.57 -15.86
CA GLU A 192 -14.18 8.56 -17.25
C GLU A 192 -14.62 9.97 -17.70
N PRO A 193 -15.48 10.71 -16.97
CA PRO A 193 -15.79 12.11 -17.31
C PRO A 193 -14.59 13.05 -17.27
N MET A 194 -13.50 12.66 -16.56
CA MET A 194 -12.28 13.46 -16.45
C MET A 194 -11.31 13.21 -17.61
N GLY A 195 -11.55 12.18 -18.44
CA GLY A 195 -10.64 11.77 -19.52
C GLY A 195 -9.30 11.25 -19.01
N VAL A 196 -9.23 10.72 -17.78
CA VAL A 196 -8.01 10.19 -17.16
C VAL A 196 -8.11 8.68 -17.01
N ALA A 197 -7.09 7.95 -17.45
CA ALA A 197 -7.08 6.50 -17.34
C ALA A 197 -6.91 6.04 -15.87
N PRO A 198 -7.55 4.92 -15.45
CA PRO A 198 -7.39 4.36 -14.11
C PRO A 198 -5.92 4.16 -13.69
N SER A 199 -5.08 3.64 -14.58
CA SER A 199 -3.64 3.47 -14.33
C SER A 199 -2.93 4.80 -14.04
N GLU A 200 -3.28 5.89 -14.74
CA GLU A 200 -2.70 7.21 -14.48
C GLU A 200 -3.01 7.72 -13.07
N ILE A 201 -4.22 7.49 -12.57
CA ILE A 201 -4.59 7.86 -11.19
C ILE A 201 -3.72 7.11 -10.18
N TRP A 202 -3.51 5.81 -10.37
CA TRP A 202 -2.71 4.99 -9.46
C TRP A 202 -1.23 5.35 -9.44
N ARG A 203 -0.72 5.98 -10.51
CA ARG A 203 0.65 6.52 -10.59
C ARG A 203 0.83 7.81 -9.80
N MET A 204 -0.24 8.54 -9.53
CA MET A 204 -0.16 9.82 -8.85
C MET A 204 0.27 9.67 -7.37
N PRO A 205 0.94 10.68 -6.79
CA PRO A 205 1.14 10.77 -5.35
C PRO A 205 -0.19 11.02 -4.63
N LYS A 206 -0.28 10.65 -3.34
CA LYS A 206 -1.50 10.81 -2.52
C LYS A 206 -2.05 12.25 -2.58
N THR A 207 -1.18 13.25 -2.53
CA THR A 207 -1.56 14.68 -2.56
C THR A 207 -2.20 15.11 -3.87
N ALA A 208 -1.78 14.54 -5.00
CA ALA A 208 -2.41 14.82 -6.30
C ALA A 208 -3.80 14.19 -6.37
N VAL A 209 -3.96 12.93 -5.94
CA VAL A 209 -5.27 12.26 -5.88
C VAL A 209 -6.22 12.99 -4.91
N LEU A 210 -5.72 13.45 -3.76
CA LEU A 210 -6.49 14.28 -2.81
C LEU A 210 -7.04 15.56 -3.43
N ALA A 211 -6.26 16.19 -4.31
CA ALA A 211 -6.66 17.42 -4.98
C ALA A 211 -7.75 17.21 -6.04
N MET A 212 -7.98 15.97 -6.48
CA MET A 212 -9.03 15.62 -7.43
C MET A 212 -10.42 15.58 -6.79
N LEU A 213 -10.53 15.51 -5.46
CA LEU A 213 -11.80 15.67 -4.75
C LEU A 213 -12.02 17.14 -4.33
N PRO A 214 -13.05 17.82 -4.84
CA PRO A 214 -13.27 19.23 -4.53
C PRO A 214 -13.57 19.46 -3.04
N ARG A 215 -12.91 20.44 -2.43
CA ARG A 215 -13.05 20.75 -0.98
C ARG A 215 -14.43 21.27 -0.58
N GLN A 216 -15.25 21.67 -1.52
CA GLN A 216 -16.65 22.06 -1.29
C GLN A 216 -17.58 20.85 -1.16
N GLU A 217 -17.16 19.68 -1.63
CA GLU A 217 -17.91 18.44 -1.45
C GLU A 217 -17.61 17.82 -0.08
N MET A 218 -18.59 17.08 0.46
CA MET A 218 -18.45 16.39 1.74
C MET A 218 -17.23 15.44 1.76
N ARG A 219 -17.09 14.59 0.74
CA ARG A 219 -15.96 13.64 0.62
C ARG A 219 -14.62 14.38 0.57
N GLY A 220 -14.54 15.47 -0.20
CA GLY A 220 -13.35 16.31 -0.29
C GLY A 220 -12.98 16.92 1.06
N ARG A 221 -13.92 17.53 1.78
CA ARG A 221 -13.62 18.06 3.14
C ARG A 221 -13.09 16.99 4.08
N LEU A 222 -13.76 15.83 4.11
CA LEU A 222 -13.45 14.76 5.04
C LEU A 222 -12.08 14.14 4.77
N ILE A 223 -11.73 13.89 3.50
CA ILE A 223 -10.42 13.32 3.18
C ILE A 223 -9.28 14.32 3.46
N TRP A 224 -9.49 15.61 3.18
CA TRP A 224 -8.50 16.63 3.51
C TRP A 224 -8.31 16.75 5.02
N ARG A 225 -9.41 16.69 5.79
CA ARG A 225 -9.34 16.71 7.26
C ARG A 225 -8.63 15.48 7.80
N PHE A 226 -8.95 14.28 7.29
CA PHE A 226 -8.24 13.06 7.64
C PHE A 226 -6.74 13.18 7.36
N TYR A 227 -6.35 13.64 6.17
CA TYR A 227 -4.95 13.83 5.80
C TYR A 227 -4.22 14.78 6.75
N GLN A 228 -4.84 15.91 7.12
CA GLN A 228 -4.28 16.85 8.10
C GLN A 228 -4.07 16.19 9.46
N CYS A 229 -5.07 15.47 9.97
CA CYS A 229 -4.95 14.78 11.26
C CYS A 229 -3.85 13.71 11.24
N VAL A 230 -3.68 13.00 10.12
CA VAL A 230 -2.57 12.03 9.96
C VAL A 230 -1.22 12.75 10.04
N LEU A 231 -1.05 13.86 9.31
CA LEU A 231 0.19 14.64 9.35
C LEU A 231 0.48 15.14 10.78
N GLU A 232 -0.51 15.77 11.42
CA GLU A 232 -0.39 16.31 12.79
C GLU A 232 0.00 15.21 13.79
N TYR A 233 -0.65 14.05 13.71
CA TYR A 233 -0.41 12.92 14.62
C TYR A 233 1.00 12.34 14.48
N TYR A 234 1.47 12.13 13.25
CA TYR A 234 2.79 11.53 13.00
C TYR A 234 3.95 12.52 13.08
N SER A 235 3.71 13.83 12.97
CA SER A 235 4.73 14.85 13.18
C SER A 235 4.91 15.26 14.65
N ALA A 236 4.03 14.80 15.55
CA ALA A 236 4.12 15.14 16.96
C ALA A 236 5.33 14.50 17.63
N ASP A 237 5.99 15.23 18.53
CA ASP A 237 7.10 14.71 19.35
C ASP A 237 6.67 13.50 20.19
N GLU A 238 5.41 13.49 20.62
CA GLU A 238 4.79 12.40 21.36
C GLU A 238 3.41 12.08 20.77
N GLN A 239 3.23 10.82 20.35
CA GLN A 239 1.97 10.33 19.83
C GLN A 239 0.99 10.03 20.96
N LYS A 240 -0.09 10.81 21.02
CA LYS A 240 -1.12 10.70 22.07
C LYS A 240 -2.36 9.96 21.56
N ILE A 241 -3.01 9.23 22.47
CA ILE A 241 -4.25 8.49 22.17
C ILE A 241 -5.33 9.37 21.54
N GLU A 242 -5.53 10.59 22.04
CA GLU A 242 -6.54 11.52 21.50
C GLU A 242 -6.24 11.90 20.04
N GLY A 243 -4.97 12.09 19.69
CA GLY A 243 -4.58 12.35 18.30
C GLY A 243 -4.90 11.16 17.39
N ALA A 244 -4.63 9.94 17.85
CA ALA A 244 -4.97 8.73 17.12
C ALA A 244 -6.50 8.55 16.96
N LEU A 245 -7.29 8.81 18.01
CA LEU A 245 -8.75 8.73 17.97
C LEU A 245 -9.33 9.74 16.97
N VAL A 246 -8.79 10.96 16.90
CA VAL A 246 -9.20 11.96 15.90
C VAL A 246 -8.88 11.47 14.48
N VAL A 247 -7.70 10.90 14.23
CA VAL A 247 -7.38 10.31 12.91
C VAL A 247 -8.39 9.21 12.56
N ILE A 248 -8.70 8.34 13.52
CA ILE A 248 -9.64 7.24 13.31
C ILE A 248 -11.05 7.76 12.99
N GLU A 249 -11.54 8.73 13.77
CA GLU A 249 -12.84 9.35 13.55
C GLU A 249 -12.93 9.96 12.14
N GLN A 250 -11.96 10.76 11.73
CA GLN A 250 -11.98 11.42 10.43
C GLN A 250 -11.88 10.42 9.27
N GLY A 251 -11.11 9.34 9.44
CA GLY A 251 -11.05 8.26 8.46
C GLY A 251 -12.38 7.53 8.33
N VAL A 252 -13.04 7.21 9.45
CA VAL A 252 -14.38 6.60 9.46
C VAL A 252 -15.42 7.50 8.77
N LEU A 253 -15.42 8.80 9.05
CA LEU A 253 -16.33 9.74 8.41
C LEU A 253 -16.12 9.77 6.89
N PHE A 254 -14.87 9.80 6.42
CA PHE A 254 -14.58 9.71 4.99
C PHE A 254 -15.09 8.40 4.38
N LEU A 255 -14.83 7.25 5.01
CA LEU A 255 -15.29 5.95 4.54
C LEU A 255 -16.82 5.89 4.43
N GLN A 256 -17.54 6.43 5.40
CA GLN A 256 -19.01 6.53 5.36
C GLN A 256 -19.48 7.41 4.19
N ALA A 257 -18.83 8.55 3.95
CA ALA A 257 -19.16 9.42 2.83
C ALA A 257 -18.86 8.77 1.47
N ALA A 258 -17.77 8.01 1.36
CA ALA A 258 -17.43 7.24 0.15
C ALA A 258 -18.45 6.14 -0.11
N MET A 259 -18.87 5.40 0.93
CA MET A 259 -19.91 4.37 0.84
C MET A 259 -21.26 4.93 0.37
N GLN A 260 -21.69 6.06 0.95
CA GLN A 260 -22.94 6.72 0.55
C GLN A 260 -22.90 7.19 -0.91
N TRP A 261 -21.78 7.77 -1.33
CA TRP A 261 -21.58 8.18 -2.72
C TRP A 261 -21.61 6.98 -3.67
N TYR A 262 -20.91 5.89 -3.34
CA TYR A 262 -20.85 4.69 -4.17
C TYR A 262 -22.23 4.06 -4.38
N ALA A 263 -23.08 4.05 -3.35
CA ALA A 263 -24.45 3.59 -3.49
C ALA A 263 -25.25 4.40 -4.54
N GLY A 264 -25.04 5.72 -4.59
CA GLY A 264 -25.63 6.59 -5.62
C GLY A 264 -25.02 6.38 -7.00
N TYR A 265 -23.71 6.14 -7.08
CA TYR A 265 -23.00 5.83 -8.32
C TYR A 265 -23.56 4.57 -9.00
N CYS A 266 -23.71 3.47 -8.25
CA CYS A 266 -24.26 2.22 -8.78
C CYS A 266 -25.73 2.35 -9.24
N GLN A 267 -26.52 3.26 -8.65
CA GLN A 267 -27.88 3.52 -9.13
C GLN A 267 -27.88 4.19 -10.52
N GLN A 268 -26.90 5.07 -10.77
CA GLN A 268 -26.75 5.75 -12.06
C GLN A 268 -26.27 4.81 -13.17
N GLU A 269 -25.35 3.89 -12.87
CA GLU A 269 -24.88 2.89 -13.85
C GLU A 269 -25.97 1.91 -14.29
N ASN A 270 -26.95 1.65 -13.43
CA ASN A 270 -28.06 0.73 -13.70
C ASN A 270 -29.31 1.41 -14.30
N SER A 271 -29.27 2.73 -14.53
CA SER A 271 -30.37 3.53 -15.10
C SER A 271 -30.15 3.80 -16.58
#